data_AF-A0A538MUD1-F1
#
_entry.id   AF-A0A538MUD1-F1
#
_cell.length_a   1.000
_cell.length_b   1.000
_cell.length_c   1.000
_cell.angle_alpha   90.00
_cell.angle_beta   90.00
_cell.angle_gamma   90.00
#
_symmetry.space_group_name_H-M   'P 1'
#
loop_
_entity.id
_entity.type
_entity.pdbx_description
1 polymer ?
#
loop_
_entity_poly.entity_id
_entity_poly.type
_entity_poly.pdbx_seq_one_letter_code
_entity_poly.pdbx_strand_id
1 'polypeptide(L)'
;MTDSTVVHKELVSGLDTFQAAQGEVLALRLTGRADPDRVQVITYQDGEFTLGLRAARPGVVVPAVLVVLDDDALSALLAALRRQVDSPPADLAPDLPALRAAVDVLEQRLGEVGAFPFEHARFADVIRDACGGIVAHLGLGIDTAGTVHDTAGAVSFSTHVVPLPPGPFRPLSRAERHTLARALTAFLDATPRADRLWQELLNDLRRTAGA
;
A
#
# COMPACT_ATOMS: atom_id res chain seq x y z
N MET A 1 34.32 -8.69 10.90
CA MET A 1 33.10 -9.22 10.25
C MET A 1 31.83 -8.95 11.07
N THR A 2 31.88 -7.96 11.98
CA THR A 2 30.72 -7.15 12.35
C THR A 2 30.30 -6.30 11.15
N ASP A 3 29.04 -6.01 10.85
CA ASP A 3 27.79 -6.53 11.36
C ASP A 3 26.68 -5.94 10.47
N SER A 4 26.59 -6.37 9.21
CA SER A 4 25.57 -5.85 8.29
C SER A 4 24.15 -6.04 8.87
N THR A 5 23.96 -7.05 9.71
CA THR A 5 22.71 -7.34 10.40
C THR A 5 22.41 -6.38 11.55
N VAL A 6 23.42 -5.98 12.34
CA VAL A 6 23.23 -4.95 13.38
C VAL A 6 22.99 -3.57 12.78
N VAL A 7 23.67 -3.21 11.69
CA VAL A 7 23.41 -1.93 10.98
C VAL A 7 21.98 -1.87 10.44
N HIS A 8 21.45 -2.98 9.91
CA HIS A 8 20.05 -3.08 9.49
C HIS A 8 19.08 -2.85 10.67
N LYS A 9 19.32 -3.53 11.80
CA LYS A 9 18.42 -3.46 12.94
C LYS A 9 18.42 -2.06 13.57
N GLU A 10 19.59 -1.42 13.69
CA GLU A 10 19.68 -0.05 14.21
C GLU A 10 18.99 0.98 13.30
N LEU A 11 19.09 0.83 11.97
CA LEU A 11 18.45 1.73 11.02
C LEU A 11 16.93 1.68 11.07
N VAL A 12 16.37 0.47 11.15
CA VAL A 12 14.93 0.23 11.20
C VAL A 12 14.35 0.60 12.56
N SER A 13 15.07 0.34 13.65
CA SER A 13 14.60 0.60 15.02
C SER A 13 14.38 2.08 15.34
N GLY A 14 14.92 3.00 14.54
CA GLY A 14 14.75 4.45 14.72
C GLY A 14 13.57 5.08 13.94
N LEU A 15 12.80 4.29 13.18
CA LEU A 15 11.74 4.83 12.33
C LEU A 15 10.54 5.39 13.11
N ASP A 16 10.33 4.92 14.33
CA ASP A 16 9.32 5.45 15.25
C ASP A 16 9.62 6.91 15.66
N THR A 17 10.88 7.35 15.56
CA THR A 17 11.32 8.73 15.84
C THR A 17 11.71 9.49 14.58
N PHE A 18 11.45 8.93 13.39
CA PHE A 18 11.78 9.56 12.12
C PHE A 18 11.11 10.94 12.00
N GLN A 19 11.93 11.96 11.72
CA GLN A 19 11.46 13.31 11.41
C GLN A 19 11.80 13.62 9.96
N ALA A 20 10.76 13.80 9.14
CA ALA A 20 10.95 14.31 7.80
C ALA A 20 11.47 15.74 7.92
N ALA A 21 12.42 16.08 7.04
CA ALA A 21 12.93 17.43 6.85
C ALA A 21 12.62 17.94 5.43
N GLN A 22 12.37 17.01 4.49
CA GLN A 22 11.97 17.32 3.13
C GLN A 22 11.13 16.18 2.55
N GLY A 23 10.16 16.51 1.69
CA GLY A 23 9.35 15.55 0.94
C GLY A 23 9.26 15.89 -0.55
N GLU A 24 9.31 14.87 -1.40
CA GLU A 24 9.11 15.01 -2.84
C GLU A 24 7.93 14.13 -3.28
N VAL A 25 6.85 14.77 -3.77
CA VAL A 25 5.61 14.08 -4.15
C VAL A 25 5.81 13.18 -5.37
N LEU A 26 6.50 13.67 -6.41
CA LEU A 26 6.60 12.99 -7.71
C LEU A 26 7.43 11.70 -7.66
N ALA A 27 8.42 11.65 -6.76
CA ALA A 27 9.27 10.47 -6.53
C ALA A 27 8.92 9.72 -5.24
N LEU A 28 7.85 10.12 -4.56
CA LEU A 28 7.47 9.72 -3.20
C LEU A 28 8.67 9.43 -2.30
N ARG A 29 9.44 10.49 -2.04
CA ARG A 29 10.71 10.43 -1.33
C ARG A 29 10.66 11.33 -0.11
N LEU A 30 10.98 10.76 1.04
CA LEU A 30 11.12 11.48 2.30
C LEU A 30 12.59 11.51 2.71
N THR A 31 13.10 12.68 3.07
CA THR A 31 14.44 12.82 3.63
C THR A 31 14.31 13.28 5.07
N GLY A 32 14.89 12.51 5.99
CA GLY A 32 14.95 12.84 7.41
C GLY A 32 16.39 12.94 7.89
N ARG A 33 16.60 13.69 8.97
CA ARG A 33 17.93 13.84 9.56
C ARG A 33 18.20 12.67 10.51
N ALA A 34 19.27 11.92 10.27
CA ALA A 34 19.68 10.82 11.14
C ALA A 34 20.65 11.33 12.23
N ASP A 35 21.64 12.09 11.80
CA ASP A 35 22.65 12.74 12.64
C ASP A 35 23.20 13.98 11.89
N PRO A 36 24.15 14.76 12.47
CA PRO A 36 24.69 15.95 11.79
C PRO A 36 25.35 15.68 10.44
N ASP A 37 25.84 14.46 10.21
CA ASP A 37 26.65 14.05 9.07
C ASP A 37 25.90 13.12 8.09
N ARG A 38 24.75 12.59 8.50
CA ARG A 38 23.96 11.62 7.73
C ARG A 38 22.49 11.98 7.67
N VAL A 39 21.90 11.73 6.51
CA VAL A 39 20.46 11.78 6.29
C VAL A 39 19.94 10.39 5.95
N GLN A 40 18.75 10.09 6.46
CA GLN A 40 17.94 8.95 6.06
C GLN A 40 17.08 9.35 4.88
N VAL A 41 17.02 8.47 3.88
CA VAL A 41 16.22 8.68 2.68
C VAL A 41 15.28 7.49 2.54
N ILE A 42 13.99 7.76 2.66
CA ILE A 42 12.94 6.78 2.43
C ILE A 42 12.38 7.03 1.04
N THR A 43 12.36 5.98 0.20
CA THR A 43 11.86 6.07 -1.18
C THR A 43 10.83 4.96 -1.39
N TYR A 44 9.74 5.28 -2.08
CA TYR A 44 8.80 4.29 -2.57
C TYR A 44 8.97 4.10 -4.07
N GLN A 45 9.29 2.87 -4.48
CA GLN A 45 9.46 2.52 -5.88
C GLN A 45 9.01 1.07 -6.08
N ASP A 46 8.33 0.81 -7.21
CA ASP A 46 7.93 -0.55 -7.60
C ASP A 46 7.11 -1.31 -6.54
N GLY A 47 6.35 -0.58 -5.71
CA GLY A 47 5.51 -1.16 -4.65
C GLY A 47 6.23 -1.38 -3.31
N GLU A 48 7.52 -1.04 -3.21
CA GLU A 48 8.33 -1.23 -2.03
C GLU A 48 8.85 0.08 -1.46
N PHE A 49 8.89 0.14 -0.13
CA PHE A 49 9.56 1.21 0.59
C PHE A 49 10.97 0.77 0.94
N THR A 50 11.94 1.62 0.61
CA THR A 50 13.33 1.40 0.96
C THR A 50 13.88 2.55 1.80
N LEU A 51 14.71 2.22 2.78
CA LEU A 51 15.48 3.15 3.60
C LEU A 51 16.94 3.08 3.20
N GLY A 52 17.50 4.22 2.82
CA GLY A 52 18.93 4.38 2.57
C GLY A 52 19.55 5.47 3.43
N LEU A 53 20.89 5.46 3.52
CA LEU A 53 21.67 6.53 4.13
C LEU A 53 22.42 7.33 3.08
N ARG A 54 22.49 8.65 3.27
CA ARG A 54 23.33 9.54 2.46
C ARG A 54 24.13 10.48 3.34
N ALA A 55 25.27 10.92 2.82
CA ALA A 55 26.07 11.97 3.45
C ALA A 55 25.29 13.30 3.43
N ALA A 56 25.21 13.97 4.58
CA ALA A 56 24.62 15.31 4.69
C ALA A 56 25.55 16.41 4.19
N ARG A 57 26.87 16.13 4.09
CA ARG A 57 27.90 17.09 3.68
C ARG A 57 29.03 16.42 2.87
N PRO A 58 29.73 17.17 2.01
CA PRO A 58 30.89 16.66 1.27
C PRO A 58 31.98 16.13 2.21
N GLY A 59 32.67 15.07 1.78
CA GLY A 59 33.80 14.49 2.53
C GLY A 59 33.43 13.45 3.59
N VAL A 60 32.14 13.25 3.87
CA VAL A 60 31.66 12.17 4.75
C VAL A 60 31.43 10.91 3.92
N VAL A 61 32.07 9.80 4.32
CA VAL A 61 31.83 8.48 3.72
C VAL A 61 30.69 7.81 4.47
N VAL A 62 29.62 7.49 3.75
CA VAL A 62 28.46 6.78 4.30
C VAL A 62 28.36 5.42 3.60
N PRO A 63 28.17 4.32 4.35
CA PRO A 63 27.93 3.02 3.76
C PRO A 63 26.72 3.05 2.82
N ALA A 64 26.86 2.46 1.63
CA ALA A 64 25.75 2.25 0.72
C ALA A 64 24.86 1.12 1.27
N VAL A 65 23.96 1.49 2.18
CA VAL A 65 22.97 0.59 2.76
C VAL A 65 21.62 0.97 2.18
N LEU A 66 20.91 -0.02 1.64
CA LEU A 66 19.54 0.08 1.20
C LEU A 66 18.76 -1.07 1.85
N VAL A 67 17.75 -0.72 2.63
CA VAL A 67 16.95 -1.68 3.41
C VAL A 67 15.52 -1.63 2.89
N VAL A 68 14.96 -2.78 2.52
CA VAL A 68 13.52 -2.89 2.28
C VAL A 68 12.82 -2.89 3.64
N LEU A 69 11.82 -2.02 3.82
CA LEU A 69 11.09 -1.89 5.06
C LEU A 69 10.00 -2.97 5.16
N ASP A 70 9.99 -3.70 6.28
CA ASP A 70 8.92 -4.64 6.63
C ASP A 70 7.70 -3.92 7.21
N ASP A 71 6.60 -4.65 7.43
CA ASP A 71 5.34 -4.06 7.87
C ASP A 71 5.42 -3.42 9.28
N ASP A 72 6.29 -3.94 10.17
CA ASP A 72 6.52 -3.36 11.50
C ASP A 72 7.24 -2.01 11.37
N ALA A 73 8.30 -1.96 10.54
CA ALA A 73 9.03 -0.75 10.21
C ALA A 73 8.15 0.32 9.55
N LEU A 74 7.30 -0.10 8.61
CA LEU A 74 6.34 0.76 7.96
C LEU A 74 5.31 1.31 8.95
N SER A 75 4.80 0.47 9.86
CA SER A 75 3.84 0.89 10.88
C SER A 75 4.43 1.93 11.83
N ALA A 76 5.68 1.75 12.24
CA ALA A 76 6.41 2.73 13.03
C ALA A 76 6.60 4.06 12.28
N LEU A 77 6.98 4.00 11.01
CA LEU A 77 7.12 5.16 10.14
C LEU A 77 5.80 5.91 9.96
N LEU A 78 4.70 5.20 9.70
CA LEU A 78 3.37 5.80 9.56
C LEU A 78 2.97 6.54 10.85
N ALA A 79 3.18 5.93 12.02
CA ALA A 79 2.90 6.58 13.30
C ALA A 79 3.74 7.85 13.51
N ALA A 80 5.00 7.85 13.08
CA ALA A 80 5.88 9.02 13.16
C ALA A 80 5.46 10.15 12.22
N LEU A 81 5.04 9.82 10.99
CA LEU A 81 4.60 10.80 10.00
C LEU A 81 3.24 11.40 10.34
N ARG A 82 2.28 10.61 10.85
CA ARG A 82 0.98 11.13 11.31
C ARG A 82 1.15 12.22 12.38
N ARG A 83 2.03 11.98 13.37
CA ARG A 83 2.36 13.00 14.39
C ARG A 83 2.87 14.31 13.79
N GLN A 84 3.66 14.25 12.71
CA GLN A 84 4.16 15.43 12.02
C GLN A 84 3.09 16.12 11.17
N VAL A 85 2.13 15.38 10.62
CA VAL A 85 0.99 15.98 9.91
C VAL A 85 0.05 16.68 10.91
N ASP A 86 -0.19 16.07 12.07
CA ASP A 86 -1.07 16.61 13.12
C ASP A 86 -0.44 17.79 13.88
N SER A 87 0.89 17.83 13.95
CA SER A 87 1.66 18.90 14.60
C SER A 87 2.90 19.23 13.76
N PRO A 88 2.73 19.99 12.65
CA PRO A 88 3.80 20.25 11.71
C PRO A 88 4.91 21.12 12.32
N PRO A 89 6.18 20.69 12.19
CA PRO A 89 7.32 21.57 12.43
C PRO A 89 7.25 22.80 11.51
N ALA A 90 7.69 23.96 12.00
CA ALA A 90 7.54 25.23 11.28
C ALA A 90 8.29 25.26 9.93
N ASP A 91 9.38 24.51 9.84
CA ASP A 91 10.22 24.31 8.65
C ASP A 91 9.63 23.32 7.63
N LEU A 92 8.63 22.53 8.02
CA LEU A 92 8.01 21.50 7.19
C LEU A 92 6.74 21.95 6.46
N ALA A 93 6.25 23.16 6.73
CA ALA A 93 5.04 23.69 6.13
C ALA A 93 4.97 23.61 4.59
N PRO A 94 6.04 23.88 3.80
CA PRO A 94 5.98 23.74 2.34
C PRO A 94 5.90 22.28 1.86
N ASP A 95 6.37 21.32 2.67
CA ASP A 95 6.46 19.90 2.32
C ASP A 95 5.30 19.06 2.90
N LEU A 96 4.36 19.69 3.59
CA LEU A 96 3.14 19.07 4.10
C LEU A 96 2.37 18.25 3.05
N PRO A 97 2.19 18.71 1.80
CA PRO A 97 1.54 17.91 0.75
C PRO A 97 2.30 16.60 0.46
N ALA A 98 3.64 16.62 0.47
CA ALA A 98 4.46 15.44 0.26
C ALA A 98 4.38 14.47 1.44
N LEU A 99 4.34 14.99 2.67
CA LEU A 99 4.13 14.14 3.84
C LEU A 99 2.75 13.48 3.83
N ARG A 100 1.69 14.22 3.49
CA ARG A 100 0.34 13.66 3.39
C ARG A 100 0.28 12.56 2.33
N ALA A 101 0.86 12.80 1.14
CA ALA A 101 0.94 11.77 0.11
C ALA A 101 1.70 10.52 0.59
N ALA A 102 2.80 10.69 1.34
CA ALA A 102 3.53 9.56 1.90
C ALA A 102 2.75 8.81 2.98
N VAL A 103 2.01 9.54 3.84
CA VAL A 103 1.07 8.95 4.80
C VAL A 103 0.01 8.15 4.07
N ASP A 104 -0.63 8.72 3.04
CA ASP A 104 -1.69 8.04 2.28
C ASP A 104 -1.17 6.73 1.63
N VAL A 105 0.02 6.75 1.04
CA VAL A 105 0.62 5.55 0.43
C VAL A 105 1.05 4.53 1.48
N LEU A 106 1.58 4.97 2.63
CA LEU A 106 1.90 4.09 3.75
C LEU A 106 0.63 3.47 4.35
N GLU A 107 -0.43 4.25 4.51
CA GLU A 107 -1.75 3.77 4.93
C GLU A 107 -2.33 2.79 3.93
N GLN A 108 -2.13 3.00 2.63
CA GLN A 108 -2.55 2.04 1.61
C GLN A 108 -1.72 0.75 1.66
N ARG A 109 -0.40 0.85 1.86
CA ARG A 109 0.52 -0.30 1.91
C ARG A 109 0.37 -1.13 3.20
N LEU A 110 0.20 -0.45 4.33
CA LEU A 110 -0.07 -1.04 5.65
C LEU A 110 -1.53 -1.38 5.84
N GLY A 111 -2.41 -0.77 5.06
CA GLY A 111 -3.85 -1.02 4.95
C GLY A 111 -4.19 -2.37 4.34
N GLU A 112 -3.19 -3.19 4.01
CA GLU A 112 -3.36 -4.65 4.09
C GLU A 112 -3.75 -5.12 5.52
N VAL A 113 -3.67 -4.23 6.51
CA VAL A 113 -4.35 -4.27 7.81
C VAL A 113 -5.03 -2.91 8.12
N GLY A 114 -6.13 -2.63 7.43
CA GLY A 114 -7.22 -1.76 7.94
C GLY A 114 -7.64 -0.65 6.97
N ALA A 115 -8.79 -0.66 6.29
CA ALA A 115 -9.96 -1.50 6.40
C ALA A 115 -10.46 -1.80 4.97
N PHE A 116 -10.55 -3.10 4.66
CA PHE A 116 -11.51 -3.66 3.72
C PHE A 116 -11.67 -2.86 2.43
N PRO A 117 -10.76 -2.98 1.44
CA PRO A 117 -10.84 -2.21 0.18
C PRO A 117 -12.20 -2.35 -0.53
N PHE A 118 -12.96 -3.38 -0.16
CA PHE A 118 -14.27 -3.68 -0.70
C PHE A 118 -15.45 -3.19 0.14
N GLU A 119 -15.26 -2.62 1.32
CA GLU A 119 -16.36 -2.20 2.22
C GLU A 119 -17.31 -1.18 1.57
N HIS A 120 -16.78 -0.35 0.68
CA HIS A 120 -17.55 0.59 -0.13
C HIS A 120 -17.49 0.28 -1.63
N ALA A 121 -17.16 -0.97 -1.99
CA ALA A 121 -17.07 -1.37 -3.39
C ALA A 121 -18.41 -1.18 -4.10
N ARG A 122 -18.34 -0.56 -5.28
CA ARG A 122 -19.45 -0.47 -6.23
C ARG A 122 -19.19 -1.46 -7.35
N PHE A 123 -20.08 -2.44 -7.48
CA PHE A 123 -19.97 -3.51 -8.45
C PHE A 123 -20.50 -3.05 -9.80
N ALA A 124 -19.65 -3.08 -10.81
CA ALA A 124 -19.98 -2.64 -12.17
C ALA A 124 -20.25 -3.86 -13.06
N ASP A 125 -19.45 -4.05 -14.10
CA ASP A 125 -19.56 -5.17 -15.01
C ASP A 125 -18.77 -6.39 -14.53
N VAL A 126 -19.26 -7.54 -14.97
CA VAL A 126 -18.62 -8.83 -14.80
C VAL A 126 -18.77 -9.61 -16.10
N ILE A 127 -17.68 -10.18 -16.58
CA ILE A 127 -17.62 -10.92 -17.83
C ILE A 127 -16.83 -12.21 -17.64
N ARG A 128 -16.99 -13.13 -18.59
CA ARG A 128 -16.11 -14.29 -18.71
C ARG A 128 -15.06 -14.00 -19.79
N ASP A 129 -13.79 -14.19 -19.46
CA ASP A 129 -12.71 -14.04 -20.43
C ASP A 129 -12.66 -15.24 -21.41
N ALA A 130 -11.80 -15.14 -22.43
CA ALA A 130 -11.64 -16.18 -23.45
C ALA A 130 -11.13 -17.52 -22.89
N CYS A 131 -10.50 -17.52 -21.71
CA CYS A 131 -10.01 -18.70 -21.02
C CYS A 131 -11.03 -19.29 -20.05
N GLY A 132 -12.21 -18.68 -19.94
CA GLY A 132 -13.27 -19.10 -19.02
C GLY A 132 -13.15 -18.50 -17.61
N GLY A 133 -12.18 -17.63 -17.34
CA GLY A 133 -12.04 -16.93 -16.06
C GLY A 133 -13.08 -15.83 -15.89
N ILE A 134 -13.41 -15.48 -14.64
CA ILE A 134 -14.33 -14.38 -14.33
C ILE A 134 -13.51 -13.10 -14.14
N VAL A 135 -13.82 -12.05 -14.90
CA VAL A 135 -13.23 -10.72 -14.75
C VAL A 135 -14.32 -9.77 -14.29
N ALA A 136 -14.10 -9.08 -13.19
CA ALA A 136 -15.08 -8.22 -12.56
C ALA A 136 -14.49 -6.85 -12.23
N HIS A 137 -15.19 -5.78 -12.57
CA HIS A 137 -14.74 -4.41 -12.33
C HIS A 137 -15.49 -3.76 -11.17
N LEU A 138 -14.74 -3.01 -10.36
CA LEU A 138 -15.19 -2.43 -9.10
C LEU A 138 -14.78 -0.97 -9.02
N GLY A 139 -15.66 -0.10 -8.52
CA GLY A 139 -15.26 1.19 -7.97
C GLY A 139 -14.94 1.05 -6.49
N LEU A 140 -13.75 1.46 -6.05
CA LEU A 140 -13.28 1.33 -4.66
C LEU A 140 -13.21 2.68 -3.92
N GLY A 141 -13.50 3.77 -4.63
CA GLY A 141 -13.45 5.13 -4.14
C GLY A 141 -13.95 6.11 -5.20
N ILE A 142 -13.66 7.40 -5.04
CA ILE A 142 -14.03 8.43 -6.01
C ILE A 142 -13.24 8.24 -7.32
N ASP A 143 -11.91 8.05 -7.20
CA ASP A 143 -10.99 7.95 -8.35
C ASP A 143 -10.22 6.63 -8.39
N THR A 144 -10.68 5.61 -7.68
CA THR A 144 -9.99 4.31 -7.59
C THR A 144 -10.84 3.21 -8.21
N ALA A 145 -10.28 2.54 -9.21
CA ALA A 145 -10.91 1.41 -9.88
C ALA A 145 -10.13 0.12 -9.59
N GLY A 146 -10.88 -0.96 -9.39
CA GLY A 146 -10.37 -2.30 -9.12
C GLY A 146 -10.82 -3.29 -10.18
N THR A 147 -9.97 -4.27 -10.47
CA THR A 147 -10.32 -5.45 -11.25
C THR A 147 -10.04 -6.69 -10.44
N VAL A 148 -11.05 -7.53 -10.27
CA VAL A 148 -10.93 -8.88 -9.71
C VAL A 148 -10.89 -9.86 -10.87
N HIS A 149 -9.93 -10.77 -10.84
CA HIS A 149 -9.82 -11.86 -11.81
C HIS A 149 -9.80 -13.19 -11.09
N ASP A 150 -10.74 -14.06 -11.41
CA ASP A 150 -10.84 -15.42 -10.89
C ASP A 150 -10.56 -16.43 -12.00
N THR A 151 -9.48 -17.17 -11.84
CA THR A 151 -9.14 -18.31 -12.68
C THR A 151 -9.28 -19.59 -11.87
N ALA A 152 -10.40 -20.30 -12.03
CA ALA A 152 -10.67 -21.58 -11.38
C ALA A 152 -10.53 -21.56 -9.83
N GLY A 153 -10.96 -20.48 -9.18
CA GLY A 153 -10.89 -20.26 -7.74
C GLY A 153 -9.64 -19.50 -7.27
N ALA A 154 -8.64 -19.33 -8.14
CA ALA A 154 -7.48 -18.50 -7.87
C ALA A 154 -7.82 -17.02 -8.09
N VAL A 155 -8.43 -16.41 -7.08
CA VAL A 155 -8.83 -15.00 -7.14
C VAL A 155 -7.64 -14.06 -6.92
N SER A 156 -7.43 -13.17 -7.89
CA SER A 156 -6.44 -12.12 -7.91
C SER A 156 -7.09 -10.75 -8.11
N PHE A 157 -6.34 -9.70 -7.82
CA PHE A 157 -6.85 -8.34 -7.77
C PHE A 157 -5.78 -7.34 -8.21
N SER A 158 -6.22 -6.33 -8.96
CA SER A 158 -5.44 -5.16 -9.34
C SER A 158 -6.27 -3.91 -9.05
N THR A 159 -5.59 -2.82 -8.67
CA THR A 159 -6.19 -1.51 -8.45
C THR A 159 -5.35 -0.43 -9.12
N HIS A 160 -5.99 0.67 -9.47
CA HIS A 160 -5.32 1.87 -9.96
C HIS A 160 -6.15 3.12 -9.67
N VAL A 161 -5.45 4.26 -9.60
CA VAL A 161 -6.08 5.58 -9.61
C VAL A 161 -6.36 5.97 -11.05
N VAL A 162 -7.58 6.37 -11.38
CA VAL A 162 -7.95 6.83 -12.72
C VAL A 162 -7.26 8.17 -13.00
N PRO A 163 -6.64 8.39 -14.17
CA PRO A 163 -6.67 7.57 -15.39
C PRO A 163 -5.43 6.67 -15.59
N LEU A 164 -4.67 6.36 -14.54
CA LEU A 164 -3.50 5.49 -14.66
C LEU A 164 -3.91 4.08 -15.12
N PRO A 165 -3.03 3.33 -15.81
CA PRO A 165 -3.33 1.95 -16.15
C PRO A 165 -3.45 1.08 -14.89
N PRO A 166 -4.20 -0.05 -14.95
CA PRO A 166 -4.22 -1.05 -13.89
C PRO A 166 -2.81 -1.51 -13.51
N GLY A 167 -2.57 -1.66 -12.21
CA GLY A 167 -1.36 -2.29 -11.70
C GLY A 167 -1.29 -3.79 -12.00
N PRO A 168 -0.20 -4.48 -11.62
CA PRO A 168 -0.12 -5.93 -11.70
C PRO A 168 -1.20 -6.58 -10.83
N PHE A 169 -1.69 -7.74 -11.28
CA PHE A 169 -2.55 -8.57 -10.44
C PHE A 169 -1.74 -9.20 -9.32
N ARG A 170 -2.28 -9.16 -8.10
CA ARG A 170 -1.77 -9.92 -6.97
C ARG A 170 -2.84 -10.83 -6.38
N PRO A 171 -2.48 -11.93 -5.73
CA PRO A 171 -3.43 -12.72 -4.96
C PRO A 171 -4.13 -11.86 -3.90
N LEU A 172 -5.41 -12.12 -3.67
CA LEU A 172 -6.12 -11.53 -2.53
C LEU A 172 -5.68 -12.19 -1.23
N SER A 173 -5.40 -11.38 -0.20
CA SER A 173 -5.17 -11.83 1.17
C SER A 173 -6.45 -12.44 1.77
N ARG A 174 -6.34 -13.18 2.86
CA ARG A 174 -7.49 -13.78 3.53
C ARG A 174 -8.51 -12.73 4.00
N ALA A 175 -8.02 -11.61 4.55
CA ALA A 175 -8.87 -10.52 5.03
C ALA A 175 -9.60 -9.83 3.86
N GLU A 176 -8.89 -9.61 2.76
CA GLU A 176 -9.46 -9.02 1.55
C GLU A 176 -10.53 -9.91 0.92
N ARG A 177 -10.29 -11.23 0.84
CA ARG A 177 -11.30 -12.19 0.38
C ARG A 177 -12.56 -12.15 1.22
N HIS A 178 -12.41 -12.13 2.55
CA HIS A 178 -13.55 -12.07 3.46
C HIS A 178 -14.40 -10.82 3.22
N THR A 179 -13.75 -9.70 2.91
CA THR A 179 -14.42 -8.41 2.81
C THR A 179 -15.01 -8.16 1.44
N LEU A 180 -14.35 -8.64 0.39
CA LEU A 180 -14.96 -8.77 -0.93
C LEU A 180 -16.21 -9.66 -0.87
N ALA A 181 -16.12 -10.83 -0.23
CA ALA A 181 -17.26 -11.73 -0.08
C ALA A 181 -18.42 -11.08 0.68
N ARG A 182 -18.13 -10.32 1.75
CA ARG A 182 -19.15 -9.58 2.52
C ARG A 182 -19.81 -8.50 1.67
N ALA A 183 -19.02 -7.66 0.99
CA ALA A 183 -19.53 -6.60 0.13
C ALA A 183 -20.35 -7.14 -1.05
N LEU A 184 -19.87 -8.21 -1.67
CA LEU A 184 -20.54 -8.88 -2.77
C LEU A 184 -21.86 -9.54 -2.34
N THR A 185 -21.89 -10.11 -1.12
CA THR A 185 -23.15 -10.62 -0.52
C THR A 185 -24.17 -9.49 -0.39
N ALA A 186 -23.78 -8.35 0.18
CA ALA A 186 -24.67 -7.20 0.32
C ALA A 186 -25.17 -6.65 -1.03
N PHE A 187 -24.30 -6.62 -2.05
CA PHE A 187 -24.68 -6.22 -3.40
C PHE A 187 -25.71 -7.16 -4.04
N LEU A 188 -25.52 -8.47 -3.91
CA LEU A 188 -26.44 -9.48 -4.45
C LEU A 188 -27.79 -9.44 -3.74
N ASP A 189 -27.79 -9.25 -2.41
CA ASP A 189 -29.02 -9.11 -1.63
C ASP A 189 -29.82 -7.86 -2.05
N ALA A 190 -29.12 -6.76 -2.36
CA ALA A 190 -29.74 -5.52 -2.83
C ALA A 190 -30.12 -5.52 -4.32
N THR A 191 -29.59 -6.45 -5.12
CA THR A 191 -29.74 -6.46 -6.58
C THR A 191 -30.27 -7.81 -7.08
N PRO A 192 -31.59 -8.06 -7.03
CA PRO A 192 -32.20 -9.37 -7.35
C PRO A 192 -31.98 -9.87 -8.79
N ARG A 193 -31.53 -9.00 -9.71
CA ARG A 193 -31.25 -9.31 -11.12
C ARG A 193 -29.77 -9.16 -11.48
N ALA A 194 -28.87 -9.20 -10.50
CA ALA A 194 -27.44 -9.20 -10.76
C ALA A 194 -27.04 -10.39 -11.66
N ASP A 195 -26.00 -10.21 -12.47
CA ASP A 195 -25.46 -11.26 -13.32
C ASP A 195 -25.05 -12.49 -12.49
N ARG A 196 -25.29 -13.70 -13.01
CA ARG A 196 -24.96 -14.96 -12.34
C ARG A 196 -23.47 -15.12 -12.06
N LEU A 197 -22.60 -14.49 -12.85
CA LEU A 197 -21.15 -14.51 -12.65
C LEU A 197 -20.75 -13.91 -11.28
N TRP A 198 -21.50 -12.94 -10.76
CA TRP A 198 -21.27 -12.42 -9.41
C TRP A 198 -21.52 -13.48 -8.33
N GLN A 199 -22.54 -14.31 -8.50
CA GLN A 199 -22.83 -15.41 -7.58
C GLN A 199 -21.75 -16.51 -7.66
N GLU A 200 -21.24 -16.80 -8.85
CA GLU A 200 -20.14 -17.73 -9.05
C GLU A 200 -18.87 -17.24 -8.33
N LEU A 201 -18.48 -15.99 -8.57
CA LEU A 201 -17.32 -15.36 -7.90
C LEU A 201 -17.46 -15.40 -6.37
N LEU A 202 -18.66 -15.13 -5.83
CA LEU A 202 -18.90 -15.24 -4.39
C LEU A 202 -18.67 -16.67 -3.86
N ASN A 203 -19.08 -17.68 -4.62
CA ASN A 203 -18.89 -19.08 -4.25
C ASN A 203 -17.40 -19.48 -4.27
N ASP A 204 -16.63 -18.97 -5.23
CA ASP A 204 -15.19 -19.23 -5.35
C ASP A 204 -14.39 -18.53 -4.23
N LEU A 205 -14.76 -17.28 -3.89
CA LEU A 205 -14.21 -16.56 -2.73
C LEU A 205 -14.42 -17.31 -1.42
N ARG A 206 -15.57 -17.96 -1.23
CA ARG A 206 -15.90 -18.72 -0.02
C ARG A 206 -15.22 -20.09 0.04
N ARG A 207 -15.09 -20.79 -1.10
CA ARG A 207 -14.42 -22.11 -1.16
C ARG A 207 -12.96 -22.04 -0.73
N THR A 208 -12.27 -20.96 -1.07
CA THR A 208 -10.83 -20.80 -0.81
C THR A 208 -10.54 -20.30 0.62
N ALA A 209 -11.55 -19.86 1.39
CA ALA A 209 -11.36 -19.36 2.75
C ALA A 209 -11.39 -20.45 3.84
N GLY A 210 -11.72 -21.70 3.46
CA GLY A 210 -11.86 -22.86 4.35
C GLY A 210 -10.80 -23.95 4.20
N ALA A 211 -9.75 -23.71 3.39
CA ALA A 211 -8.56 -24.55 3.27
C ALA A 211 -7.38 -23.86 3.99
#